data_AF-A0A8J5MIK1-F1
#
_entry.id   AF-A0A8J5MIK1-F1
#
_cell.length_a   1.000
_cell.length_b   1.000
_cell.length_c   1.000
_cell.angle_alpha   90.00
_cell.angle_beta   90.00
_cell.angle_gamma   90.00
#
_symmetry.space_group_name_H-M   'P 1'
#
loop_
_entity.id
_entity.type
_entity.pdbx_description
1 polymer ?
#
loop_
_entity_poly.entity_id
_entity_poly.type
_entity_poly.pdbx_seq_one_letter_code
_entity_poly.pdbx_strand_id
1 'polypeptide(L)'
;MGKCRAEIEKQCVEAKELELRVFEDTYNKTSDTQCKYYDSCKARKSLEHRALELEFRRSFYQTALTLVCTAAQLVTAHDEYELQERTTGERINALGSNMLENMDSFCYALEAIMVQSLRGQGDLAGPAREMELVKEHRPELLHFAKHLEQFWLIHRNWLPPMLLDVVIERFDTLSESNGHTNCPVANAVSRVCASLRAGYST
;
A
#
# COMPACT_ATOMS: atom_id res chain seq x y z
N MET A 1 1.17 -8.48 -52.06
CA MET A 1 0.63 -8.37 -50.68
C MET A 1 0.84 -7.00 -50.01
N GLY A 2 1.75 -6.12 -50.48
CA GLY A 2 1.98 -4.80 -49.84
C GLY A 2 0.87 -3.74 -50.01
N LYS A 3 0.09 -3.77 -51.11
CA LYS A 3 -0.97 -2.78 -51.37
C LYS A 3 -2.15 -2.85 -50.39
N CYS A 4 -2.59 -4.07 -50.05
CA CYS A 4 -3.71 -4.29 -49.12
C CYS A 4 -3.40 -3.76 -47.70
N ARG A 5 -2.14 -3.89 -47.24
CA ARG A 5 -1.72 -3.40 -45.92
C ARG A 5 -1.71 -1.87 -45.84
N ALA A 6 -1.22 -1.21 -46.89
CA ALA A 6 -1.19 0.26 -46.95
C ALA A 6 -2.60 0.88 -47.02
N GLU A 7 -3.54 0.20 -47.69
CA GLU A 7 -4.94 0.63 -47.75
C GLU A 7 -5.65 0.50 -46.40
N ILE A 8 -5.42 -0.59 -45.66
CA ILE A 8 -5.95 -0.78 -44.30
C ILE A 8 -5.36 0.27 -43.35
N GLU A 9 -4.06 0.53 -43.43
CA GLU A 9 -3.39 1.52 -42.59
C GLU A 9 -3.91 2.94 -42.85
N LYS A 10 -4.15 3.29 -44.12
CA LYS A 10 -4.77 4.56 -44.51
C LYS A 10 -6.20 4.69 -43.97
N GLN A 11 -7.03 3.64 -44.10
CA GLN A 11 -8.40 3.64 -43.56
C GLN A 11 -8.41 3.78 -42.03
N CYS A 12 -7.47 3.16 -41.32
CA CYS A 12 -7.32 3.33 -39.88
C CYS A 12 -6.91 4.76 -39.48
N VAL A 13 -6.05 5.43 -40.25
CA VAL A 13 -5.67 6.83 -40.01
C VAL A 13 -6.86 7.77 -40.23
N GLU A 14 -7.59 7.59 -41.34
CA GLU A 14 -8.79 8.38 -41.66
C GLU A 14 -9.89 8.21 -40.60
N ALA A 15 -10.08 7.00 -40.07
CA ALA A 15 -11.04 6.73 -39.00
C ALA A 15 -10.66 7.45 -37.69
N LYS A 16 -9.37 7.44 -37.31
CA LYS A 16 -8.88 8.17 -36.12
C LYS A 16 -8.98 9.67 -36.26
N GLU A 17 -8.68 10.22 -37.45
CA GLU A 17 -8.85 11.65 -37.71
C GLU A 17 -10.32 12.07 -37.64
N LEU A 18 -11.24 11.23 -38.12
CA LEU A 18 -12.68 11.49 -38.02
C LEU A 18 -13.14 11.50 -36.56
N GLU A 19 -12.72 10.53 -35.74
CA GLU A 19 -13.01 10.51 -34.31
C GLU A 19 -12.49 11.77 -33.61
N LEU A 20 -11.27 12.21 -33.94
CA LEU A 20 -10.68 13.41 -33.36
C LEU A 20 -11.47 14.67 -33.71
N ARG A 21 -11.89 14.82 -34.98
CA ARG A 21 -12.72 15.96 -35.41
C ARG A 21 -14.08 15.96 -34.71
N VAL A 22 -14.74 14.81 -34.61
CA VAL A 22 -16.02 14.68 -33.90
C VAL A 22 -15.88 15.06 -32.43
N PHE A 23 -14.77 14.67 -31.80
CA PHE A 23 -14.44 15.06 -30.44
C PHE A 23 -14.23 16.58 -30.32
N GLU A 24 -13.38 17.18 -31.16
CA GLU A 24 -13.10 18.62 -31.17
C GLU A 24 -14.38 19.44 -31.39
N ASP A 25 -15.19 19.06 -32.38
CA ASP A 25 -16.47 19.70 -32.68
C ASP A 25 -17.44 19.58 -31.51
N THR A 26 -17.43 18.47 -30.78
CA THR A 26 -18.32 18.26 -29.64
C THR A 26 -17.83 18.99 -28.38
N TYR A 27 -16.53 18.93 -28.11
CA TYR A 27 -15.89 19.58 -26.98
C TYR A 27 -15.97 21.10 -27.07
N ASN A 28 -15.78 21.68 -28.26
CA ASN A 28 -15.78 23.14 -28.45
C ASN A 28 -17.18 23.75 -28.63
N LYS A 29 -18.25 22.95 -28.61
CA LYS A 29 -19.64 23.45 -28.78
C LYS A 29 -20.05 24.45 -27.70
N THR A 30 -19.77 24.15 -26.43
CA THR A 30 -20.14 25.02 -25.30
C THR A 30 -19.16 24.88 -24.14
N SER A 31 -19.06 25.91 -23.31
CA SER A 31 -18.28 25.86 -22.06
C SER A 31 -18.82 24.80 -21.09
N ASP A 32 -20.14 24.54 -21.07
CA ASP A 32 -20.76 23.48 -20.26
C ASP A 32 -20.28 22.08 -20.68
N THR A 33 -20.13 21.81 -21.97
CA THR A 33 -19.56 20.55 -22.48
C THR A 33 -18.11 20.37 -22.02
N GLN A 34 -17.31 21.44 -22.06
CA GLN A 34 -15.92 21.41 -21.59
C GLN A 34 -15.85 21.15 -20.09
N CYS A 35 -16.68 21.83 -19.29
CA CYS A 35 -16.79 21.58 -17.85
C CYS A 35 -17.15 20.14 -17.54
N LYS A 36 -18.19 19.58 -18.19
CA LYS A 36 -18.60 18.17 -18.01
C LYS A 36 -17.51 17.18 -18.37
N TYR A 37 -16.74 17.46 -19.43
CA TYR A 37 -15.60 16.64 -19.80
C TYR A 37 -14.51 16.66 -18.71
N TYR A 38 -14.13 17.84 -18.23
CA TYR A 38 -13.16 17.97 -17.15
C TYR A 38 -13.61 17.30 -15.84
N ASP A 39 -14.88 17.47 -15.47
CA ASP A 39 -15.46 16.83 -14.29
C ASP A 39 -15.47 15.30 -14.43
N SER A 40 -15.77 14.78 -15.61
CA SER A 40 -15.69 13.34 -15.91
C SER A 40 -14.26 12.81 -15.84
N CYS A 41 -13.29 13.54 -16.39
CA CYS A 41 -11.87 13.20 -16.25
C CYS A 41 -11.41 13.21 -14.79
N LYS A 42 -11.88 14.20 -14.00
CA LYS A 42 -11.60 14.29 -12.57
C LYS A 42 -12.19 13.11 -11.81
N ALA A 43 -13.45 12.76 -12.07
CA ALA A 43 -14.12 11.61 -11.46
C ALA A 43 -13.37 10.30 -11.78
N ARG A 44 -12.97 10.09 -13.04
CA ARG A 44 -12.16 8.93 -13.44
C ARG A 44 -10.85 8.85 -12.66
N LYS A 45 -10.07 9.94 -12.60
CA LYS A 45 -8.81 9.97 -11.84
C LYS A 45 -9.03 9.69 -10.35
N SER A 46 -10.10 10.24 -9.76
CA SER A 46 -10.45 9.98 -8.37
C SER A 46 -10.77 8.50 -8.13
N LEU A 47 -11.48 7.85 -9.05
CA LEU A 47 -11.79 6.43 -8.98
C LEU A 47 -10.54 5.55 -9.14
N GLU A 48 -9.64 5.90 -10.07
CA GLU A 48 -8.36 5.21 -10.27
C GLU A 48 -7.49 5.29 -9.01
N HIS A 49 -7.39 6.47 -8.40
CA HIS A 49 -6.69 6.66 -7.14
C HIS A 49 -7.29 5.80 -6.03
N ARG A 50 -8.64 5.81 -5.90
CA ARG A 50 -9.34 5.03 -4.89
C ARG A 50 -9.17 3.52 -5.08
N ALA A 51 -9.21 3.04 -6.32
CA ALA A 51 -8.98 1.63 -6.62
C ALA A 51 -7.59 1.18 -6.17
N LEU A 52 -6.57 1.98 -6.50
CA LEU A 52 -5.18 1.72 -6.11
C LEU A 52 -4.99 1.73 -4.58
N GLU A 53 -5.60 2.67 -3.87
CA GLU A 53 -5.58 2.68 -2.39
C GLU A 53 -6.17 1.40 -1.79
N LEU A 54 -7.28 0.90 -2.35
CA LEU A 54 -7.93 -0.32 -1.89
C LEU A 54 -7.07 -1.55 -2.18
N GLU A 55 -6.35 -1.58 -3.30
CA GLU A 55 -5.40 -2.64 -3.63
C GLU A 55 -4.24 -2.67 -2.63
N PHE A 56 -3.65 -1.53 -2.28
CA PHE A 56 -2.60 -1.47 -1.28
C PHE A 56 -3.08 -1.92 0.11
N ARG A 57 -4.27 -1.47 0.53
CA ARG A 57 -4.87 -1.92 1.80
C ARG A 57 -5.14 -3.42 1.79
N ARG A 58 -5.66 -3.96 0.68
CA ARG A 58 -5.89 -5.40 0.52
C ARG A 58 -4.58 -6.17 0.65
N SER A 59 -3.53 -5.72 -0.03
CA SER A 59 -2.20 -6.33 0.06
C SER A 59 -1.69 -6.34 1.50
N PHE A 60 -1.79 -5.21 2.22
CA PHE A 60 -1.42 -5.12 3.63
C PHE A 60 -2.20 -6.11 4.51
N TYR A 61 -3.53 -6.17 4.39
CA TYR A 61 -4.32 -7.08 5.23
C TYR A 61 -4.02 -8.55 4.92
N GLN A 62 -3.72 -8.88 3.66
CA GLN A 62 -3.32 -10.22 3.27
C GLN A 62 -1.96 -10.60 3.87
N THR A 63 -0.96 -9.73 3.78
CA THR A 63 0.36 -9.99 4.37
C THR A 63 0.32 -10.02 5.89
N ALA A 64 -0.47 -9.15 6.52
CA ALA A 64 -0.72 -9.16 7.97
C ALA A 64 -1.38 -10.47 8.43
N LEU A 65 -2.38 -10.97 7.69
CA LEU A 65 -3.02 -12.24 7.99
C LEU A 65 -2.03 -13.40 7.87
N THR A 66 -1.26 -13.47 6.79
CA THR A 66 -0.23 -14.50 6.60
C THR A 66 0.79 -14.47 7.72
N LEU A 67 1.25 -13.28 8.10
CA LEU A 67 2.21 -13.09 9.18
C LEU A 67 1.68 -13.61 10.52
N VAL A 68 0.43 -13.27 10.87
CA VAL A 68 -0.21 -13.75 12.11
C VAL A 68 -0.39 -15.26 12.10
N CYS A 69 -0.80 -15.84 10.97
CA CYS A 69 -0.92 -17.30 10.82
C CYS A 69 0.43 -18.00 11.02
N THR A 70 1.51 -17.47 10.41
CA THR A 70 2.87 -18.02 10.56
C THR A 70 3.37 -17.86 12.00
N ALA A 71 3.12 -16.70 12.65
CA ALA A 71 3.46 -16.49 14.06
C ALA A 71 2.76 -17.50 14.97
N ALA A 72 1.46 -17.73 14.77
CA ALA A 72 0.69 -18.68 15.55
C ALA A 72 1.22 -20.12 15.39
N GLN A 73 1.58 -20.52 14.17
CA GLN A 73 2.19 -21.82 13.91
C GLN A 73 3.56 -21.96 14.59
N LEU A 74 4.34 -20.89 14.64
CA LEU A 74 5.65 -20.88 15.31
C LEU A 74 5.50 -21.02 16.84
N VAL A 75 4.53 -20.35 17.44
CA VAL A 75 4.20 -20.51 18.87
C VAL A 75 3.81 -21.95 19.17
N THR A 76 2.87 -22.54 18.41
CA THR A 76 2.49 -23.95 18.59
C THR A 76 3.66 -24.91 18.40
N ALA A 77 4.54 -24.66 17.42
CA ALA A 77 5.69 -25.51 17.17
C ALA A 77 6.74 -25.42 18.29
N HIS A 78 6.91 -24.25 18.91
CA HIS A 78 7.77 -24.10 20.08
C HIS A 78 7.23 -24.85 21.30
N ASP A 79 5.91 -24.75 21.57
CA ASP A 79 5.27 -25.53 22.63
C ASP A 79 5.45 -27.04 22.39
N GLU A 80 5.31 -27.51 21.14
CA GLU A 80 5.53 -28.91 20.75
C GLU A 80 7.02 -29.33 20.88
N TYR A 81 7.98 -28.43 20.65
CA TYR A 81 9.42 -28.70 20.76
C TYR A 81 9.85 -28.98 22.20
N GLU A 82 9.31 -28.22 23.17
CA GLU A 82 9.54 -28.49 24.59
C GLU A 82 9.06 -29.89 25.01
N LEU A 83 8.14 -30.48 24.23
CA LEU A 83 7.63 -31.84 24.43
C LEU A 83 8.36 -32.92 23.61
N GLN A 84 9.00 -32.61 22.46
CA GLN A 84 9.70 -33.57 21.58
C GLN A 84 10.89 -32.97 20.80
N GLU A 85 12.12 -33.50 21.02
CA GLU A 85 13.38 -32.79 20.76
C GLU A 85 14.05 -32.89 19.37
N ARG A 86 13.64 -33.74 18.42
CA ARG A 86 14.46 -33.97 17.20
C ARG A 86 13.86 -33.61 15.85
N THR A 87 12.59 -33.93 15.59
CA THR A 87 11.94 -33.61 14.30
C THR A 87 11.44 -32.16 14.23
N THR A 88 11.42 -31.49 15.38
CA THR A 88 10.77 -30.19 15.57
C THR A 88 11.70 -29.01 15.27
N GLY A 89 13.03 -29.19 15.34
CA GLY A 89 14.02 -28.13 15.10
C GLY A 89 14.10 -27.65 13.64
N GLU A 90 14.11 -28.56 12.66
CA GLU A 90 14.09 -28.19 11.22
C GLU A 90 12.79 -27.46 10.84
N ARG A 91 11.67 -27.87 11.45
CA ARG A 91 10.36 -27.23 11.27
C ARG A 91 10.34 -25.82 11.85
N ILE A 92 10.90 -25.61 13.04
CA ILE A 92 11.03 -24.28 13.66
C ILE A 92 11.91 -23.37 12.80
N ASN A 93 13.06 -23.87 12.31
CA ASN A 93 13.94 -23.10 11.43
C ASN A 93 13.24 -22.69 10.13
N ALA A 94 12.52 -23.61 9.48
CA ALA A 94 11.75 -23.31 8.27
C ALA A 94 10.63 -22.27 8.52
N LEU A 95 9.93 -22.38 9.65
CA LEU A 95 8.92 -21.40 10.06
C LEU A 95 9.54 -20.03 10.36
N GLY A 96 10.72 -19.99 10.99
CA GLY A 96 11.48 -18.77 11.22
C GLY A 96 11.89 -18.06 9.93
N SER A 97 12.40 -18.80 8.94
CA SER A 97 12.72 -18.25 7.60
C SER A 97 11.48 -17.70 6.90
N ASN A 98 10.39 -18.47 6.87
CA ASN A 98 9.11 -18.03 6.31
C ASN A 98 8.58 -16.77 7.02
N MET A 99 8.81 -16.66 8.32
CA MET A 99 8.40 -15.48 9.08
C MET A 99 9.13 -14.21 8.64
N LEU A 100 10.43 -14.29 8.36
CA LEU A 100 11.21 -13.17 7.84
C LEU A 100 10.72 -12.73 6.45
N GLU A 101 10.45 -13.67 5.55
CA GLU A 101 9.90 -13.37 4.21
C GLU A 101 8.52 -12.71 4.28
N ASN A 102 7.66 -13.19 5.18
CA ASN A 102 6.35 -12.59 5.43
C ASN A 102 6.47 -11.20 6.06
N MET A 103 7.50 -10.97 6.89
CA MET A 103 7.76 -9.65 7.47
C MET A 103 8.21 -8.64 6.41
N ASP A 104 9.09 -9.05 5.50
CA ASP A 104 9.49 -8.20 4.37
C ASP A 104 8.27 -7.86 3.51
N SER A 105 7.44 -8.86 3.19
CA SER A 105 6.18 -8.63 2.44
C SER A 105 5.22 -7.69 3.16
N PHE A 106 5.11 -7.80 4.48
CA PHE A 106 4.33 -6.88 5.32
C PHE A 106 4.88 -5.45 5.25
N CYS A 107 6.19 -5.29 5.39
CA CYS A 107 6.87 -4.00 5.34
C CYS A 107 6.73 -3.33 3.97
N TYR A 108 6.87 -4.09 2.87
CA TYR A 108 6.66 -3.58 1.51
C TYR A 108 5.22 -3.10 1.28
N ALA A 109 4.23 -3.86 1.76
CA ALA A 109 2.83 -3.44 1.65
C ALA A 109 2.56 -2.16 2.46
N LEU A 110 3.20 -2.01 3.61
CA LEU A 110 3.09 -0.83 4.45
C LEU A 110 3.77 0.40 3.82
N GLU A 111 4.95 0.21 3.23
CA GLU A 111 5.66 1.25 2.47
C GLU A 111 4.82 1.74 1.29
N ALA A 112 4.17 0.85 0.54
CA ALA A 112 3.30 1.24 -0.57
C ALA A 112 2.14 2.16 -0.13
N ILE A 113 1.54 1.90 1.03
CA ILE A 113 0.51 2.77 1.62
C ILE A 113 1.10 4.13 2.02
N MET A 114 2.30 4.13 2.61
CA MET A 114 3.01 5.36 3.01
C MET A 114 3.37 6.21 1.79
N VAL A 115 4.02 5.64 0.78
CA VAL A 115 4.40 6.34 -0.46
C VAL A 115 3.18 6.87 -1.21
N GLN A 116 2.08 6.11 -1.28
CA GLN A 116 0.86 6.60 -1.93
C GLN A 116 0.25 7.79 -1.17
N SER A 117 0.24 7.74 0.16
CA SER A 117 -0.26 8.85 0.98
C SER A 117 0.56 10.14 0.81
N LEU A 118 1.84 10.01 0.43
CA LEU A 118 2.73 11.12 0.10
C LEU A 118 2.54 11.62 -1.34
N ARG A 119 2.32 10.72 -2.31
CA ARG A 119 2.10 11.10 -3.72
C ARG A 119 0.73 11.72 -3.99
N GLY A 120 -0.28 11.37 -3.19
CA GLY A 120 -1.57 12.06 -3.20
C GLY A 120 -1.48 13.56 -2.84
N GLN A 121 -0.32 14.04 -2.39
CA GLN A 121 -0.02 15.44 -2.06
C GLN A 121 0.81 16.21 -3.11
N GLY A 122 1.20 15.61 -4.24
CA GLY A 122 2.17 16.25 -5.14
C GLY A 122 1.77 16.48 -6.60
N ASP A 123 0.81 15.73 -7.16
CA ASP A 123 0.82 15.54 -8.63
C ASP A 123 -0.45 15.94 -9.39
N LEU A 124 -1.51 16.46 -8.74
CA LEU A 124 -2.80 16.60 -9.44
C LEU A 124 -3.61 17.89 -9.30
N ALA A 125 -3.21 18.88 -8.51
CA ALA A 125 -3.84 20.19 -8.59
C ALA A 125 -2.98 21.27 -7.96
N GLY A 126 -3.04 22.51 -8.47
CA GLY A 126 -2.42 23.66 -7.82
C GLY A 126 -2.77 23.76 -6.32
N PRO A 127 -1.95 24.49 -5.54
CA PRO A 127 -1.81 24.35 -4.08
C PRO A 127 -3.10 24.50 -3.25
N ALA A 128 -4.16 25.09 -3.82
CA ALA A 128 -5.45 25.24 -3.14
C ALA A 128 -6.33 23.97 -3.14
N ARG A 129 -6.15 23.05 -4.10
CA ARG A 129 -7.08 21.92 -4.33
C ARG A 129 -6.54 20.55 -3.89
N GLU A 130 -5.23 20.38 -3.79
CA GLU A 130 -4.62 19.27 -3.03
C GLU A 130 -5.12 19.25 -1.59
N MET A 131 -5.33 20.45 -1.03
CA MET A 131 -5.77 20.64 0.34
C MET A 131 -7.19 20.10 0.61
N GLU A 132 -8.03 19.86 -0.41
CA GLU A 132 -9.39 19.28 -0.26
C GLU A 132 -9.39 17.75 -0.31
N LEU A 133 -8.71 17.12 -1.29
CA LEU A 133 -8.60 15.65 -1.38
C LEU A 133 -7.83 15.04 -0.19
N VAL A 134 -6.80 15.74 0.28
CA VAL A 134 -6.04 15.39 1.49
C VAL A 134 -6.92 15.45 2.74
N LYS A 135 -7.94 16.32 2.79
CA LYS A 135 -8.86 16.40 3.93
C LYS A 135 -9.86 15.24 3.95
N GLU A 136 -10.34 14.78 2.79
CA GLU A 136 -11.34 13.70 2.70
C GLU A 136 -10.77 12.32 3.07
N HIS A 137 -9.52 12.03 2.73
CA HIS A 137 -8.91 10.70 2.95
C HIS A 137 -8.13 10.58 4.27
N ARG A 138 -7.86 11.72 4.92
CA ARG A 138 -7.15 11.77 6.21
C ARG A 138 -7.86 10.98 7.33
N PRO A 139 -9.20 10.99 7.49
CA PRO A 139 -9.88 10.18 8.49
C PRO A 139 -9.65 8.67 8.29
N GLU A 140 -9.67 8.19 7.05
CA GLU A 140 -9.45 6.77 6.76
C GLU A 140 -8.00 6.35 7.01
N LEU A 141 -7.03 7.18 6.62
CA LEU A 141 -5.61 6.93 6.92
C LEU A 141 -5.32 6.98 8.42
N LEU A 142 -5.98 7.88 9.17
CA LEU A 142 -5.92 7.90 10.63
C LEU A 142 -6.53 6.65 11.25
N HIS A 143 -7.65 6.17 10.71
CA HIS A 143 -8.29 4.94 11.16
C HIS A 143 -7.39 3.72 10.91
N PHE A 144 -6.82 3.63 9.71
CA PHE A 144 -5.83 2.61 9.36
C PHE A 144 -4.61 2.66 10.29
N ALA A 145 -4.06 3.84 10.55
CA ALA A 145 -2.93 4.04 11.45
C ALA A 145 -3.23 3.52 12.88
N LYS A 146 -4.45 3.75 13.39
CA LYS A 146 -4.89 3.19 14.67
C LYS A 146 -4.99 1.67 14.64
N HIS A 147 -5.50 1.09 13.56
CA HIS A 147 -5.56 -0.38 13.41
C HIS A 147 -4.16 -1.00 13.35
N LEU A 148 -3.21 -0.35 12.67
CA LEU A 148 -1.82 -0.78 12.65
C LEU A 148 -1.22 -0.81 14.06
N GLU A 149 -1.44 0.24 14.86
CA GLU A 149 -0.99 0.26 16.25
C GLU A 149 -1.63 -0.85 17.09
N GLN A 150 -2.95 -1.04 16.95
CA GLN A 150 -3.68 -2.09 17.65
C GLN A 150 -3.19 -3.49 17.28
N PHE A 151 -2.94 -3.73 16.00
CA PHE A 151 -2.40 -5.00 15.50
C PHE A 151 -1.10 -5.35 16.24
N TRP A 152 -0.16 -4.41 16.32
CA TRP A 152 1.12 -4.64 16.98
C TRP A 152 1.00 -4.76 18.51
N LEU A 153 0.07 -4.04 19.13
CA LEU A 153 -0.20 -4.21 20.57
C LEU A 153 -0.67 -5.64 20.91
N ILE A 154 -1.47 -6.25 20.04
CA ILE A 154 -2.01 -7.60 20.24
C ILE A 154 -0.96 -8.67 19.93
N HIS A 155 -0.25 -8.53 18.82
CA HIS A 155 0.56 -9.62 18.26
C HIS A 155 2.06 -9.55 18.58
N ARG A 156 2.58 -8.46 19.16
CA ARG A 156 4.02 -8.32 19.45
C ARG A 156 4.61 -9.46 20.29
N ASN A 157 3.83 -10.02 21.21
CA ASN A 157 4.30 -11.08 22.12
C ASN A 157 4.30 -12.48 21.46
N TRP A 158 3.78 -12.60 20.23
CA TRP A 158 3.74 -13.87 19.51
C TRP A 158 5.03 -14.10 18.71
N LEU A 159 5.89 -13.09 18.66
CA LEU A 159 7.15 -13.11 17.95
C LEU A 159 8.29 -13.44 18.91
N PRO A 160 9.20 -14.36 18.55
CA PRO A 160 10.46 -14.53 19.24
C PRO A 160 11.26 -13.22 19.30
N PRO A 161 12.05 -12.98 20.37
CA PRO A 161 12.83 -11.75 20.52
C PRO A 161 13.74 -11.44 19.33
N MET A 162 14.38 -12.45 18.73
CA MET A 162 15.25 -12.23 17.56
C MET A 162 14.49 -11.69 16.34
N LEU A 163 13.22 -12.06 16.16
CA LEU A 163 12.40 -11.59 15.04
C LEU A 163 11.86 -10.17 15.30
N LEU A 164 11.58 -9.84 16.55
CA LEU A 164 11.19 -8.49 16.95
C LEU A 164 12.32 -7.46 16.75
N ASP A 165 13.58 -7.85 16.94
CA ASP A 165 14.74 -6.98 16.63
C ASP A 165 14.76 -6.61 15.13
N VAL A 166 14.52 -7.60 14.26
CA VAL A 166 14.42 -7.39 12.81
C VAL A 166 13.23 -6.48 12.47
N VAL A 167 12.08 -6.66 13.13
CA VAL A 167 10.91 -5.77 12.95
C VAL A 167 11.26 -4.33 13.29
N ILE A 168 11.94 -4.11 14.42
CA ILE A 168 12.36 -2.77 14.86
C ILE A 168 13.25 -2.14 13.79
N GLU A 169 14.28 -2.86 13.33
CA GLU A 169 15.20 -2.37 12.29
C GLU A 169 14.47 -2.02 10.98
N ARG A 170 13.53 -2.87 10.54
CA ARG A 170 12.71 -2.61 9.35
C ARG A 170 11.82 -1.38 9.53
N PHE A 171 11.23 -1.20 10.70
CA PHE A 171 10.35 -0.06 10.98
C PHE A 171 11.11 1.26 11.11
N ASP A 172 12.34 1.22 11.61
CA ASP A 172 13.24 2.36 11.58
C ASP A 172 13.56 2.75 10.14
N THR A 173 13.96 1.77 9.33
CA THR A 173 14.26 2.01 7.90
C THR A 173 13.06 2.64 7.19
N LEU A 174 11.84 2.12 7.44
CA LEU A 174 10.60 2.67 6.88
C LEU A 174 10.28 4.08 7.39
N SER A 175 10.60 4.38 8.65
CA SER A 175 10.38 5.70 9.26
C SER A 175 11.38 6.73 8.70
N GLU A 176 12.63 6.33 8.50
CA GLU A 176 13.69 7.17 7.93
C GLU A 176 13.44 7.47 6.45
N SER A 177 13.06 6.46 5.66
CA SER A 177 12.79 6.61 4.22
C SER A 177 11.56 7.46 3.92
N ASN A 178 10.61 7.54 4.84
CA ASN A 178 9.33 8.25 4.68
C ASN A 178 9.15 9.40 5.68
N GLY A 179 10.25 10.01 6.15
CA GLY A 179 10.32 11.01 7.23
C GLY A 179 9.61 12.36 7.00
N HIS A 180 8.34 12.34 6.61
CA HIS A 180 7.45 13.48 6.53
C HIS A 180 6.44 13.46 7.67
N THR A 181 6.47 14.49 8.52
CA THR A 181 5.64 14.67 9.73
C THR A 181 4.13 14.63 9.50
N ASN A 182 3.67 14.67 8.24
CA ASN A 182 2.26 14.76 7.87
C ASN A 182 1.60 13.43 7.50
N CYS A 183 2.33 12.31 7.39
CA CYS A 183 1.74 10.99 7.10
C CYS A 183 1.25 10.31 8.40
N PRO A 184 -0.07 10.06 8.58
CA PRO A 184 -0.57 9.37 9.77
C PRO A 184 0.00 7.96 9.97
N VAL A 185 0.24 7.25 8.86
CA VAL A 185 0.73 5.87 8.85
C VAL A 185 2.20 5.82 9.25
N ALA A 186 3.05 6.68 8.67
CA ALA A 186 4.45 6.80 9.06
C ALA A 186 4.58 7.12 10.55
N ASN A 187 3.78 8.07 11.04
CA ASN A 187 3.75 8.42 12.46
C ASN A 187 3.33 7.24 13.35
N ALA A 188 2.41 6.38 12.89
CA ALA A 188 2.04 5.16 13.60
C ALA A 188 3.18 4.13 13.60
N VAL A 189 3.87 3.93 12.48
CA VAL A 189 5.06 3.05 12.41
C VAL A 189 6.12 3.49 13.42
N SER A 190 6.43 4.77 13.49
CA SER A 190 7.40 5.29 14.46
C SER A 190 6.94 5.08 15.91
N ARG A 191 5.64 5.26 16.22
CA ARG A 191 5.08 4.95 17.54
C ARG A 191 5.17 3.47 17.89
N VAL A 192 4.83 2.59 16.95
CA VAL A 192 4.96 1.15 17.14
C VAL A 192 6.41 0.78 17.40
N CYS A 193 7.34 1.26 16.58
CA CYS A 193 8.77 1.01 16.76
C CYS A 193 9.25 1.45 18.14
N ALA A 194 8.90 2.66 18.57
CA ALA A 194 9.21 3.15 19.92
C ALA A 194 8.60 2.27 21.03
N SER A 195 7.35 1.83 20.86
CA SER A 195 6.70 0.92 21.83
C SER A 195 7.36 -0.46 21.88
N LEU A 196 7.82 -1.00 20.76
CA LEU A 196 8.50 -2.28 20.72
C LEU A 196 9.83 -2.17 21.47
N ARG A 197 10.65 -1.16 21.18
CA ARG A 197 11.91 -0.89 21.88
C ARG A 197 11.76 -0.71 23.39
N ALA A 198 10.72 0.01 23.83
CA ALA A 198 10.47 0.20 25.26
C ALA A 198 10.19 -1.13 25.99
N GLY A 199 9.57 -2.10 25.31
CA GLY A 199 9.32 -3.44 25.85
C GLY A 199 10.57 -4.31 26.02
N TYR A 200 11.69 -3.94 25.40
CA TYR A 200 13.00 -4.62 25.53
C TYR A 200 13.86 -4.10 26.67
N SER A 201 13.57 -2.92 27.20
CA SER A 201 14.42 -2.25 28.21
C SER A 201 14.14 -2.73 29.64
N THR A 202 13.50 -3.89 29.81
CA THR A 202 13.16 -4.54 31.08
C THR A 202 13.56 -6.00 31.05
#